data_AF-A0A924H7T5-F1
#
_entry.id   AF-A0A924H7T5-F1
#
_cell.length_a   1.000
_cell.length_b   1.000
_cell.length_c   1.000
_cell.angle_alpha   90.00
_cell.angle_beta   90.00
_cell.angle_gamma   90.00
#
_symmetry.space_group_name_H-M   'P 1'
#
loop_
_entity.id
_entity.type
_entity.pdbx_description
1 polymer ?
#
loop_
_entity_poly.entity_id
_entity_poly.type
_entity_poly.pdbx_seq_one_letter_code
_entity_poly.pdbx_strand_id
1 'polypeptide(L)'
;TLHFHNTRGMGLANVLAAVQGGITRFDGSLGGLGGCPYAPGASGNICSEDAIHMLDAMGYDTGIDITKLLAVARHMPGIVGHEVSGQIAKAGRITDLHPEPAAVAGLRESLDLAARD
;
A
#
# COMPACT_ATOMS: atom_id res chain seq x y z
N THR A 1 -12.62 -11.44 14.95
CA THR A 1 -12.21 -10.24 14.21
C THR A 1 -11.14 -9.53 14.99
N LEU A 2 -10.05 -9.11 14.34
CA LEU A 2 -9.02 -8.29 14.95
C LEU A 2 -9.05 -6.87 14.39
N HIS A 3 -8.85 -5.89 15.27
CA HIS A 3 -8.82 -4.47 14.93
C HIS A 3 -7.49 -3.89 15.37
N PHE A 4 -6.68 -3.47 14.41
CA PHE A 4 -5.36 -2.90 14.68
C PHE A 4 -5.31 -1.43 14.26
N HIS A 5 -4.64 -0.64 15.09
CA HIS A 5 -4.18 0.69 14.72
C HIS A 5 -2.73 0.62 14.26
N ASN A 6 -2.36 1.56 13.39
CA ASN A 6 -0.98 1.66 12.90
C ASN A 6 -0.17 2.76 13.61
N THR A 7 -0.61 3.18 14.80
CA THR A 7 -0.03 4.30 15.58
C THR A 7 1.49 4.23 15.73
N ARG A 8 2.04 3.01 15.82
CA ARG A 8 3.48 2.75 15.98
C ARG A 8 4.09 1.96 14.82
N GLY A 9 3.45 1.97 13.65
CA GLY A 9 3.95 1.28 12.44
C GLY A 9 3.87 -0.25 12.47
N MET A 10 3.20 -0.84 13.47
CA MET A 10 3.13 -2.31 13.66
C MET A 10 1.85 -2.94 13.10
N GLY A 11 0.97 -2.15 12.48
CA GLY A 11 -0.37 -2.61 12.09
C GLY A 11 -0.35 -3.78 11.10
N LEU A 12 0.37 -3.63 9.99
CA LEU A 12 0.49 -4.70 8.98
C LEU A 12 1.27 -5.92 9.48
N ALA A 13 2.32 -5.69 10.29
CA ALA A 13 3.06 -6.79 10.92
C ALA A 13 2.15 -7.64 11.82
N ASN A 14 1.25 -7.01 12.57
CA ASN A 14 0.27 -7.71 13.39
C ASN A 14 -0.81 -8.43 12.55
N VAL A 15 -1.24 -7.85 11.43
CA VAL A 15 -2.13 -8.54 10.47
C VAL A 15 -1.45 -9.81 9.95
N LEU A 16 -0.20 -9.71 9.49
CA LEU A 16 0.57 -10.85 9.00
C LEU A 16 0.68 -11.96 10.05
N ALA A 17 1.10 -11.61 11.27
CA ALA A 17 1.22 -12.56 12.37
C ALA A 17 -0.13 -13.23 12.70
N ALA A 18 -1.23 -12.47 12.67
CA ALA A 18 -2.55 -12.99 12.93
C ALA A 18 -3.04 -13.95 11.82
N VAL A 19 -2.80 -13.63 10.55
CA VAL A 19 -3.15 -14.52 9.43
C VAL A 19 -2.37 -15.83 9.51
N GLN A 20 -1.08 -15.76 9.86
CA GLN A 20 -0.26 -16.96 10.10
C GLN A 20 -0.78 -17.79 11.30
N GLY A 21 -1.40 -17.14 12.28
CA GLY A 21 -2.09 -17.77 13.40
C GLY A 21 -3.51 -18.27 13.07
N GLY A 22 -3.96 -18.19 11.82
CA GLY A 22 -5.27 -18.69 11.37
C GLY A 22 -6.42 -17.69 11.49
N ILE A 23 -6.15 -16.42 11.79
CA ILE A 23 -7.17 -15.38 11.83
C ILE A 23 -7.48 -14.89 10.42
N THR A 24 -8.77 -14.83 10.06
CA THR A 24 -9.23 -14.50 8.70
C THR A 24 -10.12 -13.26 8.62
N ARG A 25 -10.32 -12.53 9.73
CA ARG A 25 -11.23 -11.38 9.77
C ARG A 25 -10.58 -10.18 10.46
N PHE A 26 -10.46 -9.09 9.72
CA PHE A 26 -9.79 -7.86 10.14
C PHE A 26 -10.66 -6.64 9.85
N ASP A 27 -10.58 -5.66 10.73
CA ASP A 27 -11.13 -4.32 10.49
C ASP A 27 -10.02 -3.40 9.98
N GLY A 28 -10.35 -2.55 9.01
CA GLY A 28 -9.44 -1.57 8.41
C GLY A 28 -10.19 -0.31 7.99
N SER A 29 -9.43 0.73 7.63
CA SER A 29 -9.99 2.00 7.18
C SER A 29 -9.36 2.43 5.86
N LEU A 30 -10.18 2.89 4.92
CA LEU A 30 -9.72 3.43 3.64
C LEU A 30 -8.78 4.63 3.88
N GLY A 31 -7.62 4.66 3.23
CA GLY A 31 -6.59 5.69 3.48
C GLY A 31 -5.91 5.60 4.86
N GLY A 32 -6.22 4.56 5.65
CA GLY A 32 -5.83 4.47 7.06
C GLY A 32 -6.45 5.58 7.91
N LEU A 33 -7.65 6.03 7.54
CA LEU A 33 -8.39 7.03 8.30
C LEU A 33 -8.65 6.58 9.73
N GLY A 34 -8.81 7.58 10.59
CA GLY A 34 -8.95 7.44 12.02
C GLY A 34 -7.88 8.25 12.73
N GLY A 35 -7.63 7.89 13.98
CA GLY A 35 -6.81 8.68 14.89
C GLY A 35 -7.64 9.01 16.11
N CYS A 36 -6.97 9.14 17.26
CA CYS A 36 -7.65 9.44 18.49
C CYS A 36 -7.57 10.95 18.74
N PRO A 37 -8.70 11.68 18.81
CA PRO A 37 -8.67 13.11 19.15
C PRO A 37 -8.07 13.38 20.54
N TYR A 38 -7.97 12.34 21.39
CA TYR A 38 -7.39 12.41 22.73
C TYR A 38 -5.93 11.94 22.82
N ALA A 39 -5.33 11.40 21.74
CA ALA A 39 -3.93 10.98 21.71
C ALA A 39 -3.17 11.74 20.60
N PRO A 40 -2.48 12.85 20.94
CA PRO A 40 -1.72 13.64 19.98
C PRO A 40 -0.72 12.78 19.21
N GLY A 41 -0.76 12.84 17.87
CA GLY A 41 0.14 12.11 16.99
C GLY A 41 -0.19 10.61 16.80
N ALA A 42 -1.28 10.11 17.38
CA ALA A 42 -1.72 8.75 17.12
C ALA A 42 -2.18 8.61 15.67
N SER A 43 -1.44 7.85 14.85
CA SER A 43 -1.95 7.48 13.52
C SER A 43 -3.18 6.56 13.64
N GLY A 44 -3.96 6.52 12.57
CA GLY A 44 -5.28 5.87 12.54
C GLY A 44 -5.25 4.35 12.51
N ASN A 45 -6.32 3.79 11.95
CA ASN A 45 -6.47 2.34 11.77
C ASN A 45 -5.38 1.83 10.81
N ILE A 46 -5.25 0.50 10.68
CA ILE A 46 -4.57 -0.04 9.50
C ILE A 46 -5.26 0.48 8.23
N CYS A 47 -4.44 0.77 7.23
CA CYS A 47 -4.91 1.18 5.92
C CYS A 47 -5.44 -0.05 5.17
N SER A 48 -6.71 0.00 4.76
CA SER A 48 -7.37 -1.11 4.06
C SER A 48 -6.65 -1.50 2.78
N GLU A 49 -6.33 -0.52 1.93
CA GLU A 49 -5.65 -0.79 0.65
C GLU A 49 -4.23 -1.32 0.84
N ASP A 50 -3.50 -0.88 1.88
CA ASP A 50 -2.16 -1.41 2.18
C ASP A 50 -2.24 -2.86 2.66
N ALA A 51 -3.19 -3.18 3.55
CA ALA A 51 -3.38 -4.54 4.06
C ALA A 51 -3.86 -5.51 2.97
N ILE A 52 -4.81 -5.07 2.14
CA ILE A 52 -5.35 -5.87 1.04
C ILE A 52 -4.27 -6.13 0.00
N HIS A 53 -3.51 -5.10 -0.40
CA HIS A 53 -2.41 -5.26 -1.35
C HIS A 53 -1.34 -6.24 -0.83
N MET A 54 -0.95 -6.13 0.45
CA MET A 54 -0.01 -7.06 1.08
C MET A 54 -0.53 -8.50 1.02
N LEU A 55 -1.78 -8.73 1.44
CA LEU A 55 -2.37 -10.07 1.48
C LEU A 55 -2.56 -10.66 0.08
N ASP A 56 -3.02 -9.87 -0.88
CA ASP A 56 -3.17 -10.25 -2.29
C ASP A 56 -1.82 -10.63 -2.90
N ALA A 57 -0.78 -9.80 -2.69
CA ALA A 57 0.58 -10.08 -3.16
C ALA A 57 1.19 -11.35 -2.52
N MET A 58 0.73 -11.73 -1.33
CA MET A 58 1.10 -12.97 -0.64
C MET A 58 0.26 -14.19 -1.07
N GLY A 59 -0.72 -14.00 -1.95
CA GLY A 59 -1.58 -15.08 -2.46
C GLY A 59 -2.81 -15.39 -1.61
N TYR A 60 -3.17 -14.54 -0.65
CA TYR A 60 -4.43 -14.68 0.08
C TYR A 60 -5.61 -14.11 -0.72
N ASP A 61 -6.71 -14.85 -0.76
CA ASP A 61 -7.98 -14.33 -1.29
C ASP A 61 -8.62 -13.38 -0.28
N THR A 62 -8.64 -12.10 -0.62
CA THR A 62 -9.29 -11.05 0.19
C THR A 62 -10.74 -10.79 -0.25
N GLY A 63 -11.15 -11.30 -1.42
CA GLY A 63 -12.43 -10.99 -2.06
C GLY A 63 -12.58 -9.54 -2.55
N ILE A 64 -11.51 -8.73 -2.51
CA ILE A 64 -11.54 -7.30 -2.88
C ILE A 64 -10.76 -7.03 -4.16
N ASP A 65 -11.38 -6.31 -5.09
CA ASP A 65 -10.70 -5.75 -6.26
C ASP A 65 -9.86 -4.53 -5.86
N ILE A 66 -8.55 -4.74 -5.72
CA ILE A 66 -7.60 -3.71 -5.29
C ILE A 66 -7.53 -2.53 -6.28
N THR A 67 -7.74 -2.77 -7.59
CA THR A 67 -7.73 -1.70 -8.58
C THR A 67 -8.91 -0.75 -8.37
N LYS A 68 -10.11 -1.31 -8.15
CA LYS A 68 -11.30 -0.49 -7.83
C LYS A 68 -11.17 0.20 -6.48
N LEU A 69 -10.62 -0.48 -5.47
CA LEU A 69 -10.41 0.12 -4.15
C LEU A 69 -9.47 1.33 -4.23
N LEU A 70 -8.35 1.22 -4.96
CA LEU A 70 -7.38 2.31 -5.11
C LEU A 70 -7.95 3.50 -5.86
N ALA A 71 -8.84 3.29 -6.84
CA ALA A 71 -9.54 4.38 -7.50
C ALA A 71 -10.31 5.23 -6.47
N VAL A 72 -11.01 4.60 -5.52
CA VAL A 72 -11.72 5.31 -4.45
C VAL A 72 -10.75 5.91 -3.42
N ALA A 73 -9.74 5.14 -2.98
CA ALA A 73 -8.77 5.57 -1.96
C ALA A 73 -8.04 6.87 -2.35
N ARG A 74 -7.71 7.04 -3.64
CA ARG A 74 -7.05 8.24 -4.16
C ARG A 74 -7.88 9.51 -4.08
N HIS A 75 -9.21 9.40 -3.95
CA HIS A 75 -10.09 10.56 -3.75
C HIS A 75 -10.15 11.00 -2.28
N MET A 76 -9.69 10.16 -1.34
CA MET A 76 -9.87 10.41 0.09
C MET A 76 -9.26 11.72 0.59
N PRO A 77 -8.03 12.13 0.19
CA PRO A 77 -7.49 13.40 0.65
C PRO A 77 -8.37 14.60 0.31
N GLY A 78 -8.99 14.60 -0.88
CA GLY A 78 -9.90 15.66 -1.31
C GLY A 78 -11.22 15.68 -0.52
N ILE A 79 -11.68 14.51 -0.06
CA ILE A 79 -12.91 14.38 0.74
C ILE A 79 -12.69 14.84 2.17
N VAL A 80 -11.56 14.45 2.78
CA VAL A 80 -11.28 14.75 4.20
C VAL A 80 -10.53 16.08 4.41
N GLY A 81 -10.05 16.70 3.33
CA GLY A 81 -9.35 17.99 3.37
C GLY A 81 -7.91 17.93 3.89
N HIS A 82 -7.32 16.73 3.99
CA HIS A 82 -5.93 16.53 4.39
C HIS A 82 -5.36 15.23 3.80
N GLU A 83 -4.02 15.10 3.79
CA GLU A 83 -3.34 13.87 3.36
C GLU A 83 -3.76 12.65 4.20
N VAL A 84 -3.82 11.49 3.56
CA VAL A 84 -4.11 10.20 4.21
C VAL A 84 -2.86 9.32 4.28
N SER A 85 -2.89 8.29 5.12
CA SER A 85 -1.70 7.47 5.41
C SER A 85 -1.44 6.33 4.43
N GLY A 86 -2.41 6.00 3.58
CA GLY A 86 -2.31 4.87 2.63
C GLY A 86 -1.13 5.00 1.68
N GLN A 87 -0.24 4.01 1.70
CA GLN A 87 0.98 4.00 0.90
C GLN A 87 0.72 3.51 -0.51
N ILE A 88 -0.10 2.48 -0.68
CA ILE A 88 -0.41 1.91 -2.01
C ILE A 88 -1.25 2.90 -2.85
N ALA A 89 -2.09 3.73 -2.22
CA ALA A 89 -2.77 4.82 -2.92
C ALA A 89 -1.78 5.81 -3.58
N LYS A 90 -0.63 6.05 -2.93
CA LYS A 90 0.42 6.98 -3.36
C LYS A 90 1.40 6.33 -4.35
N ALA A 91 1.88 5.14 -4.02
CA ALA A 91 2.93 4.45 -4.76
C ALA A 91 2.39 3.62 -5.95
N GLY A 92 1.12 3.22 -5.91
CA GLY A 92 0.60 2.20 -6.80
C GLY A 92 0.91 0.78 -6.30
N ARG A 93 0.42 -0.20 -7.05
CA ARG A 93 0.66 -1.62 -6.79
C ARG A 93 2.10 -1.98 -7.16
N ILE A 94 2.61 -3.08 -6.62
CA ILE A 94 3.92 -3.64 -7.01
C ILE A 94 4.05 -3.95 -8.52
N THR A 95 2.91 -4.12 -9.21
CA THR A 95 2.84 -4.36 -10.65
C THR A 95 2.66 -3.10 -11.49
N ASP A 96 2.51 -1.93 -10.87
CA ASP A 96 2.42 -0.66 -11.57
C ASP A 96 3.84 -0.18 -11.91
N LEU A 97 4.35 -0.60 -13.07
CA LEU A 97 5.70 -0.29 -13.53
C LEU A 97 5.81 1.12 -14.10
N HIS A 98 6.97 1.74 -13.92
CA HIS A 98 7.33 2.98 -14.61
C HIS A 98 7.89 2.68 -16.02
N PRO A 99 7.73 3.60 -16.98
CA PRO A 99 8.38 3.48 -18.28
C PRO A 99 9.90 3.50 -18.13
N GLU A 100 10.59 2.83 -19.06
CA GLU A 100 12.05 2.87 -19.14
C GLU A 100 12.53 4.33 -19.30
N PRO A 101 13.51 4.80 -18.49
CA PRO A 101 14.07 6.13 -18.68
C PRO A 101 14.70 6.28 -20.08
N ALA A 102 14.48 7.42 -20.73
CA ALA A 102 14.99 7.67 -22.09
C ALA A 102 16.52 7.49 -22.22
N ALA A 103 17.27 7.71 -21.15
CA ALA A 103 18.73 7.55 -21.12
C ALA A 103 19.18 6.08 -21.28
N VAL A 104 18.33 5.10 -20.98
CA VAL A 104 18.70 3.67 -21.06
C VAL A 104 18.97 3.25 -22.50
N ALA A 105 18.23 3.77 -23.48
CA ALA A 105 18.48 3.49 -24.89
C ALA A 105 19.88 3.93 -25.33
N GLY A 106 20.31 5.15 -24.95
CA GLY A 106 21.64 5.66 -25.26
C GLY A 106 22.77 4.88 -24.57
N LEU A 107 22.53 4.40 -23.34
CA LEU A 107 23.48 3.53 -22.64
C LEU A 107 23.66 2.18 -23.35
N ARG A 108 22.58 1.54 -23.80
CA ARG A 108 22.65 0.29 -24.56
C ARG A 108 23.48 0.44 -25.84
N GLU A 109 23.23 1.51 -26.61
CA GLU A 109 23.99 1.79 -27.82
C GLU A 109 25.50 1.98 -27.53
N SER A 110 25.84 2.73 -26.47
CA SER A 110 27.24 2.93 -26.08
C SER A 110 27.95 1.64 -25.63
N LEU A 111 27.23 0.73 -24.95
CA LEU A 111 27.75 -0.56 -24.51
C LEU A 111 27.93 -1.52 -25.69
N ASP A 112 26.99 -1.53 -26.63
CA ASP A 112 27.05 -2.35 -27.84
C ASP A 112 28.19 -1.92 -28.78
N LEU A 113 28.53 -0.63 -28.79
CA LEU A 113 29.71 -0.11 -29.50
C LEU A 113 31.00 -0.56 -28.81
N ALA A 114 31.11 -0.42 -27.49
CA ALA A 114 32.30 -0.81 -26.72
C ALA A 114 32.57 -2.33 -26.73
N ALA A 115 31.55 -3.16 -26.95
CA ALA A 115 31.69 -4.62 -27.05
C ALA A 115 32.17 -5.11 -28.43
N ARG A 116 32.29 -4.22 -29.42
CA ARG A 116 32.73 -4.53 -30.79
C ARG A 116 34.20 -4.20 -31.05
N ASP A 117 34.85 -3.51 -30.10
CA ASP A 117 36.29 -3.20 -30.09
C ASP A 117 37.07 -4.22 -29.25
#